data_AF-A0A0X8X6M2-F1
#
_entry.id   AF-A0A0X8X6M2-F1
#
_cell.length_a   1.000
_cell.length_b   1.000
_cell.length_c   1.000
_cell.angle_alpha   90.00
_cell.angle_beta   90.00
_cell.angle_gamma   90.00
#
_symmetry.space_group_name_H-M   'P 1'
#
loop_
_entity.id
_entity.type
_entity.pdbx_description
1 polymer ?
#
loop_
_entity_poly.entity_id
_entity_poly.type
_entity_poly.pdbx_seq_one_letter_code
_entity_poly.pdbx_strand_id
1 'polypeptide(L)'
;MKILISLAFSLIVIVTPAGSQDLPANKTERKIVRLITNLPEIVADNKYMTKKGRPYIIYIENKAGDLDNCYHVAVSEYNGVNLVPHHRFLVEAKTYRIYYLDFWNDNFKPSSQRMAET
;
A
#
# COMPACT_ATOMS: atom_id res chain seq x y z
N MET A 1 30.63 -23.33 -46.73
CA MET A 1 29.21 -23.69 -46.50
C MET A 1 28.72 -22.96 -45.26
N LYS A 2 27.69 -22.11 -45.39
CA LYS A 2 27.10 -21.34 -44.29
C LYS A 2 25.93 -22.13 -43.72
N ILE A 3 25.94 -22.42 -42.42
CA ILE A 3 24.81 -23.02 -41.71
C ILE A 3 24.03 -21.86 -41.09
N LEU A 4 22.79 -21.64 -41.52
CA LEU A 4 21.83 -20.75 -40.86
C LEU A 4 21.27 -21.49 -39.63
N ILE A 5 21.51 -20.97 -38.44
CA ILE A 5 20.74 -21.31 -37.24
C ILE A 5 19.88 -20.10 -36.94
N SER A 6 18.59 -20.21 -37.30
CA SER A 6 17.58 -19.20 -37.02
C SER A 6 17.05 -19.43 -35.60
N LEU A 7 17.54 -18.66 -34.63
CA LEU A 7 16.99 -18.65 -33.27
C LEU A 7 15.76 -17.74 -33.25
N ALA A 8 14.57 -18.31 -33.33
CA ALA A 8 13.33 -17.62 -33.02
C ALA A 8 13.21 -17.50 -31.49
N PHE A 9 13.61 -16.36 -30.94
CA PHE A 9 13.38 -16.02 -29.54
C PHE A 9 11.94 -15.51 -29.40
N SER A 10 11.00 -16.41 -29.17
CA SER A 10 9.62 -16.03 -28.80
C SER A 10 9.63 -15.41 -27.41
N LEU A 11 9.49 -14.09 -27.37
CA LEU A 11 9.34 -13.28 -26.17
C LEU A 11 7.98 -13.59 -25.54
N ILE A 12 7.94 -14.51 -24.57
CA ILE A 12 6.76 -14.72 -23.73
C ILE A 12 6.72 -13.56 -22.72
N VAL A 13 5.92 -12.54 -23.02
CA VAL A 13 5.57 -11.49 -22.06
C VAL A 13 4.63 -12.12 -21.04
N ILE A 14 5.15 -12.45 -19.86
CA ILE A 14 4.34 -12.86 -18.72
C ILE A 14 3.62 -11.61 -18.22
N VAL A 15 2.36 -11.46 -18.61
CA VAL A 15 1.45 -10.46 -18.03
C VAL A 15 1.11 -10.94 -16.62
N THR A 16 1.84 -10.45 -15.61
CA THR A 16 1.40 -10.61 -14.21
C THR A 16 0.11 -9.82 -14.02
N PRO A 17 -0.98 -10.42 -13.54
CA PRO A 17 -2.18 -9.68 -13.20
C PRO A 17 -1.82 -8.68 -12.09
N ALA A 18 -2.05 -7.40 -12.36
CA ALA A 18 -2.02 -6.37 -11.33
C ALA A 18 -3.00 -6.80 -10.22
N GLY A 19 -2.50 -6.87 -8.98
CA GLY A 19 -3.28 -7.36 -7.84
C GLY A 19 -4.63 -6.66 -7.75
N SER A 20 -5.69 -7.45 -7.70
CA SER A 20 -7.04 -6.99 -7.37
C SER A 20 -6.97 -6.24 -6.03
N GLN A 21 -7.40 -4.97 -6.03
CA GLN A 21 -7.57 -4.20 -4.80
C GLN A 21 -8.77 -4.77 -4.01
N ASP A 22 -8.50 -5.78 -3.19
CA ASP A 22 -9.53 -6.42 -2.39
C ASP A 22 -9.85 -5.55 -1.15
N LEU A 23 -11.14 -5.25 -0.96
CA LEU A 23 -11.64 -4.72 0.31
C LEU A 23 -11.31 -5.70 1.46
N PRO A 24 -11.09 -5.21 2.70
CA PRO A 24 -10.69 -6.07 3.82
C PRO A 24 -11.70 -7.19 4.07
N ALA A 25 -11.33 -8.42 3.73
CA ALA A 25 -12.21 -9.58 3.63
C ALA A 25 -12.41 -10.28 4.99
N ASN A 26 -11.36 -10.31 5.82
CA ASN A 26 -11.38 -11.07 7.09
C ASN A 26 -11.24 -10.17 8.35
N LYS A 27 -11.38 -10.78 9.54
CA LYS A 27 -11.32 -10.05 10.83
C LYS A 27 -9.96 -9.38 11.06
N THR A 28 -8.86 -10.00 10.62
CA THR A 28 -7.50 -9.47 10.77
C THR A 28 -7.32 -8.23 9.89
N GLU A 29 -7.72 -8.31 8.63
CA GLU A 29 -7.64 -7.19 7.69
C GLU A 29 -8.48 -6.00 8.16
N ARG A 30 -9.70 -6.24 8.64
CA ARG A 30 -10.52 -5.19 9.25
C ARG A 30 -9.87 -4.55 10.48
N LYS A 31 -9.18 -5.36 11.32
CA LYS A 31 -8.43 -4.84 12.47
C LYS A 31 -7.29 -3.95 12.02
N ILE A 32 -6.54 -4.35 10.99
CA ILE A 32 -5.42 -3.59 10.44
C ILE A 32 -5.90 -2.26 9.85
N VAL A 33 -6.92 -2.28 8.99
CA VAL A 33 -7.52 -1.06 8.43
C VAL A 33 -7.98 -0.14 9.55
N ARG A 34 -8.64 -0.68 10.58
CA ARG A 34 -9.08 0.11 11.75
C ARG A 34 -7.89 0.69 12.53
N LEU A 35 -6.78 -0.03 12.70
CA LEU A 35 -5.58 0.50 13.35
C LEU A 35 -5.07 1.72 12.58
N ILE A 36 -4.87 1.59 11.27
CA ILE A 36 -4.39 2.68 10.42
C ILE A 36 -5.36 3.87 10.39
N THR A 37 -6.68 3.60 10.33
CA THR A 37 -7.72 4.64 10.32
C THR A 37 -7.69 5.51 11.58
N ASN A 38 -7.29 4.93 12.73
CA ASN A 38 -7.28 5.62 14.02
C ASN A 38 -5.91 6.23 14.37
N LEU A 39 -4.92 6.17 13.48
CA LEU A 39 -3.67 6.89 13.69
C LEU A 39 -3.94 8.40 13.71
N PRO A 40 -3.39 9.16 14.69
CA PRO A 40 -3.68 10.59 14.83
C PRO A 40 -3.44 11.40 13.56
N GLU A 41 -2.36 11.13 12.85
CA GLU A 41 -2.01 11.77 11.58
C GLU A 41 -3.05 11.48 10.48
N ILE A 42 -3.52 10.23 10.39
CA ILE A 42 -4.53 9.83 9.40
C ILE A 42 -5.89 10.45 9.74
N VAL A 43 -6.23 10.55 11.03
CA VAL A 43 -7.45 11.24 11.48
C VAL A 43 -7.39 12.72 11.13
N ALA A 44 -6.26 13.38 11.36
CA ALA A 44 -6.07 14.81 11.04
C ALA A 44 -6.18 15.06 9.54
N ASP A 45 -5.47 14.29 8.73
CA ASP A 45 -5.45 14.45 7.27
C ASP A 45 -6.80 14.08 6.66
N ASN A 46 -7.43 12.98 7.09
CA ASN A 46 -8.75 12.60 6.60
C ASN A 46 -9.81 13.66 6.94
N LYS A 47 -9.71 14.33 8.09
CA LYS A 47 -10.60 15.46 8.44
C LYS A 47 -10.42 16.63 7.48
N TYR A 48 -9.17 16.95 7.09
CA TYR A 48 -8.90 17.96 6.08
C TYR A 48 -9.48 17.56 4.72
N MET A 49 -9.21 16.34 4.28
CA MET A 49 -9.61 15.82 2.97
C MET A 49 -11.12 15.65 2.84
N THR A 50 -11.81 15.28 3.93
CA THR A 50 -13.28 15.27 4.00
C THR A 50 -13.87 16.66 3.75
N LYS A 51 -13.28 17.72 4.30
CA LYS A 51 -13.72 19.11 4.04
C LYS A 51 -13.52 19.52 2.56
N LYS A 52 -12.60 18.85 1.85
CA LYS A 52 -12.38 19.03 0.41
C LYS A 52 -13.29 18.14 -0.46
N GLY A 53 -14.18 17.36 0.15
CA GLY A 53 -15.06 16.43 -0.54
C GLY A 53 -14.35 15.17 -1.05
N ARG A 54 -13.17 14.85 -0.51
CA ARG A 54 -12.33 13.73 -0.96
C ARG A 54 -11.84 12.91 0.24
N PRO A 55 -12.73 12.27 1.01
CA PRO A 55 -12.31 11.49 2.18
C PRO A 55 -11.32 10.39 1.77
N TYR A 56 -10.42 10.05 2.68
CA TYR A 56 -9.48 8.97 2.46
C TYR A 56 -10.15 7.60 2.48
N ILE A 57 -9.67 6.74 1.58
CA ILE A 57 -9.98 5.33 1.49
C ILE A 57 -8.74 4.56 1.94
N ILE A 58 -8.93 3.62 2.85
CA ILE A 58 -7.86 2.82 3.46
C ILE A 58 -8.08 1.36 3.10
N TYR A 59 -7.08 0.74 2.49
CA TYR A 59 -7.18 -0.62 1.97
C TYR A 59 -5.83 -1.32 2.01
N ILE A 60 -5.87 -2.65 1.87
CA ILE A 60 -4.68 -3.50 1.87
C ILE A 60 -4.26 -3.67 0.41
N GLU A 61 -3.05 -3.21 0.08
CA GLU A 61 -2.44 -3.41 -1.24
C GLU A 61 -1.89 -4.84 -1.38
N ASN A 62 -1.24 -5.37 -0.35
CA ASN A 62 -0.71 -6.75 -0.32
C ASN A 62 -0.90 -7.39 1.05
N LYS A 63 -1.19 -8.70 1.07
CA LYS A 63 -1.37 -9.44 2.32
C LYS A 63 -0.02 -9.95 2.82
N ALA A 64 0.07 -10.15 4.14
CA ALA A 64 1.22 -10.82 4.72
C ALA A 64 1.35 -12.24 4.17
N GLY A 65 2.54 -12.59 3.70
CA GLY A 65 2.86 -13.84 3.01
C GLY A 65 3.00 -13.69 1.50
N ASP A 66 2.50 -12.62 0.89
CA ASP A 66 2.62 -12.39 -0.57
C ASP A 66 4.03 -11.89 -0.93
N LEU A 67 4.56 -10.95 -0.14
CA LEU A 67 5.87 -10.31 -0.33
C LEU A 67 6.78 -10.48 0.90
N ASP A 68 6.21 -10.26 2.08
CA ASP A 68 6.90 -10.33 3.37
C ASP A 68 5.91 -10.69 4.49
N ASN A 69 6.36 -10.66 5.75
CA ASN A 69 5.50 -10.95 6.92
C ASN A 69 4.60 -9.77 7.35
N CYS A 70 4.40 -8.76 6.49
CA CYS A 70 3.62 -7.57 6.76
C CYS A 70 2.45 -7.42 5.79
N TYR A 71 1.39 -6.77 6.26
CA TYR A 71 0.35 -6.22 5.41
C TYR A 71 0.79 -4.86 4.90
N HIS A 72 0.70 -4.67 3.58
CA HIS A 72 0.97 -3.39 2.95
C HIS A 72 -0.36 -2.64 2.85
N VAL A 73 -0.45 -1.48 3.49
CA VAL A 73 -1.70 -0.73 3.63
C VAL A 73 -1.52 0.65 3.01
N ALA A 74 -2.41 1.02 2.09
CA ALA A 74 -2.44 2.36 1.52
C ALA A 74 -3.58 3.20 2.10
N VAL A 75 -3.31 4.49 2.26
CA VAL A 75 -4.30 5.52 2.53
C VAL A 75 -4.32 6.43 1.31
N SER A 76 -5.43 6.42 0.58
CA SER A 76 -5.53 7.09 -0.73
C SER A 76 -6.73 8.03 -0.77
N GLU A 77 -6.62 9.11 -1.54
CA GLU A 77 -7.80 9.86 -1.97
C GLU A 77 -8.37 9.23 -3.26
N TYR A 78 -9.68 9.32 -3.45
CA TYR A 78 -10.29 9.10 -4.76
C TYR A 78 -10.55 10.44 -5.43
N ASN A 79 -9.89 10.69 -6.57
CA ASN A 79 -10.02 11.96 -7.29
C ASN A 79 -11.10 11.95 -8.39
N GLY A 80 -11.93 10.90 -8.45
CA GLY A 80 -12.93 10.71 -9.50
C GLY A 80 -12.47 9.84 -10.66
N VAL A 81 -11.17 9.54 -10.76
CA VAL A 81 -10.59 8.67 -11.80
C VAL A 81 -9.79 7.54 -11.17
N ASN A 82 -8.87 7.88 -10.26
CA ASN A 82 -7.93 6.94 -9.66
C ASN A 82 -7.85 7.11 -8.14
N LEU A 83 -7.34 6.08 -7.47
CA LEU A 83 -6.88 6.17 -6.10
C LEU A 83 -5.44 6.71 -6.09
N VAL A 84 -5.24 7.86 -5.44
CA VAL A 84 -3.92 8.47 -5.28
C VAL A 84 -3.44 8.23 -3.84
N PRO A 85 -2.39 7.42 -3.62
CA PRO A 85 -1.89 7.13 -2.29
C PRO A 85 -1.15 8.32 -1.70
N HIS A 86 -1.54 8.72 -0.49
CA HIS A 86 -0.89 9.76 0.32
C HIS A 86 0.02 9.17 1.39
N HIS A 87 -0.35 7.98 1.89
CA HIS A 87 0.43 7.25 2.88
C HIS A 87 0.46 5.77 2.50
N ARG A 88 1.58 5.12 2.78
CA ARG A 88 1.62 3.66 2.89
C ARG A 88 2.25 3.24 4.20
N PHE A 89 1.78 2.12 4.70
CA PHE A 89 2.21 1.52 5.94
C PHE A 89 2.51 0.05 5.73
N LEU A 90 3.48 -0.46 6.48
CA LEU A 90 3.64 -1.89 6.73
C LEU A 90 3.10 -2.20 8.12
N VAL A 91 2.26 -3.22 8.21
CA VAL A 91 1.73 -3.69 9.50
C VAL A 91 2.15 -5.14 9.70
N GLU A 92 3.02 -5.40 10.67
CA GLU A 92 3.54 -6.75 10.93
C GLU A 92 2.39 -7.68 11.35
N ALA A 93 2.27 -8.84 10.70
CA ALA A 93 1.09 -9.71 10.86
C ALA A 93 0.91 -10.27 12.28
N LYS A 94 2.01 -10.47 13.01
CA LYS A 94 1.99 -11.07 14.36
C LYS A 94 1.82 -10.02 15.46
N THR A 95 2.61 -8.95 15.42
CA THR A 95 2.65 -7.97 16.50
C THR A 95 1.80 -6.73 16.23
N TYR A 96 1.31 -6.55 15.01
CA TYR A 96 0.64 -5.32 14.55
C TYR A 96 1.49 -4.05 14.72
N ARG A 97 2.83 -4.19 14.76
CA ARG A 97 3.73 -3.04 14.68
C ARG A 97 3.54 -2.35 13.34
N ILE A 98 3.44 -1.02 13.37
CA ILE A 98 3.18 -0.18 12.22
C ILE A 98 4.49 0.53 11.84
N TYR A 99 4.89 0.38 10.59
CA TYR A 99 6.00 1.11 9.98
C TYR A 99 5.43 2.03 8.91
N TYR A 100 5.90 3.27 8.88
CA TYR A 100 5.56 4.23 7.84
C TYR A 100 6.54 4.08 6.68
N LEU A 101 6.01 3.99 5.46
CA LEU A 101 6.80 4.05 4.24
C LEU A 101 6.82 5.49 3.74
N ASP A 102 7.99 6.13 3.86
CA ASP A 102 8.20 7.47 3.31
C ASP A 102 8.51 7.38 1.82
N PHE A 103 7.50 7.65 0.98
CA PHE A 103 7.61 7.65 -0.48
C PHE A 103 8.63 8.65 -1.03
N TRP A 104 8.91 9.72 -0.29
CA TRP A 104 9.77 10.79 -0.77
C TRP A 104 11.25 10.51 -0.51
N ASN A 105 11.54 9.70 0.52
CA ASN A 105 12.91 9.43 0.96
C ASN A 105 13.30 7.95 0.87
N ASP A 106 12.43 7.09 0.32
CA ASP A 106 12.63 5.65 0.14
C ASP A 106 13.12 4.94 1.42
N ASN A 107 12.61 5.37 2.58
CA ASN A 107 13.04 4.94 3.89
C ASN A 107 11.86 4.50 4.77
N PHE A 108 12.06 3.42 5.52
CA PHE A 108 11.10 2.91 6.51
C PHE A 108 11.37 3.54 7.87
N LYS A 109 10.43 4.33 8.38
CA LYS A 109 10.52 4.88 9.75
C LYS A 109 9.40 4.31 10.62
N PRO A 110 9.65 3.98 11.90
CA PRO A 110 8.58 3.74 12.86
C PRO A 110 7.60 4.94 12.86
N SER A 111 6.29 4.70 12.85
CA SER A 111 5.31 5.80 12.75
C SER A 111 5.44 6.83 13.89
N SER A 112 5.89 6.39 15.07
CA SER A 112 6.18 7.26 16.21
C SER A 112 7.29 8.29 15.98
N GLN A 113 8.20 8.05 15.03
CA GLN A 113 9.31 8.98 14.76
C GLN A 113 8.90 10.14 13.85
N ARG A 114 7.90 9.99 12.98
CA ARG A 114 7.43 11.08 12.12
C ARG A 114 6.76 12.20 12.93
N MET A 115 6.09 11.85 14.04
CA MET A 115 5.44 12.83 14.92
C MET A 115 6.40 13.85 15.55
N ALA A 116 7.72 13.57 15.59
CA ALA A 116 8.72 14.48 16.13
C ALA A 116 9.26 15.49 15.09
N GLU A 117 8.95 15.30 13.80
CA GLU A 117 9.49 16.09 12.69
C GLU A 117 8.47 17.10 12.09
N THR A 118 7.24 17.13 12.59
CA THR A 118 6.15 18.07 12.24
C THR A 118 5.71 18.89 13.43
#